data_AF-A0A925FGU7-F1
#
_entry.id   AF-A0A925FGU7-F1
#
_cell.length_a   1.000
_cell.length_b   1.000
_cell.length_c   1.000
_cell.angle_alpha   90.00
_cell.angle_beta   90.00
_cell.angle_gamma   90.00
#
_symmetry.space_group_name_H-M   'P 1'
#
loop_
_entity.id
_entity.type
_entity.pdbx_description
1 polymer ?
#
loop_
_entity_poly.entity_id
_entity_poly.type
_entity_poly.pdbx_seq_one_letter_code
_entity_poly.pdbx_strand_id
1 'polypeptide(L)' 'AIVGVQISIVRMEGKWKMSQNRPAADIQSVVEGLSSAPSTIAREVGAIVSARRPSRGDRGP' A
#
# COMPACT_ATOMS: atom_id res chain seq x y z
N ALA A 1 6.74 29.01 27.93
CA ALA A 1 7.46 27.83 28.45
C ALA A 1 7.35 26.70 27.43
N ILE A 2 8.38 25.89 27.27
CA ILE A 2 8.39 24.72 26.37
C ILE A 2 8.52 23.47 27.25
N VAL A 3 7.78 22.42 26.93
CA VAL A 3 7.81 21.14 27.65
C VAL A 3 8.25 20.04 26.67
N GLY A 4 9.32 19.34 27.03
CA GLY A 4 9.78 18.17 26.27
C GLY A 4 8.98 16.92 26.64
N VAL A 5 8.65 16.10 25.64
CA VAL A 5 8.04 14.78 25.83
C VAL A 5 8.87 13.72 25.13
N GLN A 6 8.93 12.53 25.71
CA GLN A 6 9.62 11.37 25.15
C GLN A 6 8.61 10.23 24.95
N ILE A 7 8.61 9.64 23.75
CA ILE A 7 7.82 8.45 23.44
C ILE A 7 8.77 7.31 23.10
N SER A 8 8.82 6.30 23.97
CA SER A 8 9.61 5.08 23.73
C SER A 8 8.86 4.16 22.78
N ILE A 9 9.47 3.81 21.64
CA ILE A 9 8.85 2.88 20.69
C ILE A 9 8.97 1.46 21.24
N VAL A 10 7.86 0.91 21.71
CA VAL A 10 7.78 -0.48 22.22
C VAL A 10 7.43 -1.49 21.13
N ARG A 11 6.69 -1.06 20.10
CA ARG A 11 6.25 -1.88 18.98
C ARG A 11 5.77 -0.98 17.83
N MET A 12 5.96 -1.46 16.60
CA MET A 12 5.45 -0.80 15.40
C MET A 12 4.62 -1.78 14.59
N GLU A 13 3.43 -1.35 14.17
CA GLU A 13 2.57 -2.07 13.25
C GLU A 13 2.15 -1.15 12.11
N GLY A 14 2.25 -1.63 10.88
CA GLY A 14 1.77 -0.92 9.69
C GLY A 14 0.57 -1.65 9.09
N LYS A 15 -0.49 -0.91 8.75
CA LYS A 15 -1.60 -1.41 7.94
C LYS A 15 -1.55 -0.76 6.57
N TRP A 16 -1.16 -1.52 5.55
CA TRP A 16 -1.21 -1.05 4.17
C TRP A 16 -2.60 -1.33 3.60
N LYS A 17 -3.41 -0.29 3.41
CA LYS A 17 -4.73 -0.39 2.77
C LYS A 17 -4.60 -0.15 1.27
N MET A 18 -4.36 -1.23 0.52
CA MET A 18 -4.11 -1.18 -0.93
C MET A 18 -5.00 -2.15 -1.71
N SER A 19 -6.30 -2.21 -1.36
CA SER A 19 -7.30 -3.03 -2.07
C SER A 19 -6.93 -4.52 -2.19
N GLN A 20 -6.33 -5.09 -1.14
CA GLN A 20 -5.78 -6.45 -1.13
C GLN A 20 -6.83 -7.58 -1.32
N ASN A 21 -8.12 -7.29 -1.15
CA ASN A 21 -9.25 -8.20 -1.42
C ASN A 21 -9.97 -7.87 -2.73
N ARG A 22 -9.23 -7.71 -3.83
CA ARG A 22 -9.82 -7.47 -5.15
C ARG A 22 -9.36 -8.50 -6.18
N PRO A 23 -10.18 -8.78 -7.21
CA PRO A 23 -9.76 -9.56 -8.36
C PRO A 23 -8.47 -9.00 -8.99
N ALA A 24 -7.65 -9.87 -9.56
CA ALA A 24 -6.37 -9.47 -10.17
C ALA A 24 -6.53 -8.42 -11.28
N ALA A 25 -7.66 -8.42 -12.00
CA ALA A 25 -7.97 -7.43 -13.03
C ALA A 25 -8.11 -6.02 -12.43
N ASP A 26 -8.84 -5.87 -11.32
CA ASP A 26 -8.99 -4.59 -10.62
C ASP A 26 -7.65 -4.06 -10.13
N ILE A 27 -6.79 -4.94 -9.60
CA ILE A 27 -5.46 -4.56 -9.13
C ILE A 27 -4.58 -4.10 -10.30
N GLN A 28 -4.71 -4.73 -11.47
CA GLN A 28 -4.00 -4.32 -12.68
C GLN A 28 -4.44 -2.92 -13.12
N SER A 29 -5.74 -2.66 -13.21
CA SER A 29 -6.27 -1.35 -13.58
C SER A 29 -5.88 -0.25 -12.59
N VAL A 30 -5.81 -0.55 -11.29
CA VAL A 30 -5.34 0.40 -10.26
C VAL A 30 -3.86 0.73 -10.45
N VAL A 31 -3.00 -0.25 -10.72
CA VAL A 31 -1.57 -0.01 -10.97
C VAL A 31 -1.37 0.85 -12.22
N GLU A 32 -2.10 0.57 -13.30
CA GLU A 32 -2.05 1.34 -14.53
C GLU A 32 -2.46 2.80 -14.30
N GLY A 33 -3.62 3.03 -13.69
CA GLY A 33 -4.12 4.37 -13.43
C GLY A 33 -3.23 5.19 -12.49
N LEU A 34 -2.64 4.56 -11.48
CA LEU A 34 -1.72 5.22 -10.56
C LEU A 34 -0.36 5.52 -11.20
N SER A 35 0.11 4.65 -12.11
CA SER A 35 1.38 4.84 -12.81
C SER A 35 1.32 5.95 -13.86
N SER A 36 0.15 6.16 -14.49
CA SER A 36 -0.06 7.24 -15.45
C SER A 36 -0.40 8.58 -14.82
N ALA A 37 -0.54 8.65 -13.49
CA ALA A 37 -0.91 9.88 -12.80
C ALA A 37 0.25 10.90 -12.78
N PRO A 38 -0.03 12.21 -12.92
CA PRO A 38 0.99 13.27 -12.88
C PRO A 38 1.61 13.43 -11.48
N SER A 39 0.90 13.00 -10.42
CA SER A 39 1.39 13.02 -9.04
C SER A 39 2.49 12.00 -8.81
N THR A 40 3.62 12.45 -8.25
CA THR A 40 4.72 11.57 -7.82
C THR A 40 4.26 10.57 -6.76
N ILE A 41 3.45 11.03 -5.78
CA ILE A 41 2.91 10.17 -4.73
C ILE A 41 2.01 9.08 -5.34
N ALA A 42 1.20 9.42 -6.33
CA ALA A 42 0.33 8.44 -6.98
C ALA A 42 1.15 7.32 -7.65
N ARG A 43 2.23 7.68 -8.35
CA ARG A 43 3.14 6.70 -8.97
C ARG A 43 3.84 5.82 -7.94
N GLU A 44 4.28 6.39 -6.82
CA GLU A 44 4.87 5.63 -5.70
C GLU A 44 3.87 4.63 -5.11
N VAL A 45 2.62 5.04 -4.90
CA VAL A 45 1.55 4.15 -4.44
C VAL A 45 1.29 3.05 -5.47
N GLY A 46 1.28 3.35 -6.76
CA GLY A 46 1.16 2.35 -7.83
C GLY A 46 2.26 1.28 -7.77
N ALA A 47 3.50 1.69 -7.50
CA ALA A 47 4.62 0.76 -7.31
C ALA A 47 4.43 -0.14 -6.07
N ILE A 48 3.95 0.41 -4.95
CA ILE A 48 3.65 -0.35 -3.73
C ILE A 48 2.53 -1.37 -3.97
N VAL A 49 1.47 -0.99 -4.69
CA VAL A 49 0.36 -1.87 -5.05
C VAL A 49 0.87 -3.02 -5.94
N SER A 50 1.74 -2.72 -6.91
CA SER A 50 2.35 -3.73 -7.80
C SER A 50 3.25 -4.71 -7.05
N ALA A 51 4.10 -4.22 -6.15
CA ALA A 51 5.04 -5.05 -5.37
C ALA A 51 4.35 -5.96 -4.35
N ARG A 52 3.14 -5.61 -3.92
CA ARG A 52 2.40 -6.30 -2.85
C ARG A 52 1.13 -6.99 -3.34
N ARG A 53 1.06 -7.32 -4.63
CA ARG A 53 -0.05 -8.11 -5.18
C ARG A 53 -0.08 -9.48 -4.49
N PRO A 54 -1.26 -9.96 -4.04
CA PRO A 54 -1.37 -11.30 -3.51
C PRO A 54 -0.94 -12.32 -4.57
N SER A 55 -0.02 -13.20 -4.22
CA SER A 55 0.42 -14.31 -5.05
C SER A 55 -0.80 -15.13 -5.47
N ARG A 56 -0.86 -15.59 -6.73
CA ARG A 56 -1.97 -16.40 -7.30
C ARG A 56 -2.40 -17.61 -6.45
N GLY A 57 -1.61 -18.03 -5.46
CA GLY A 57 -1.84 -19.19 -4.59
C GLY A 57 -2.50 -18.91 -3.24
N ASP A 58 -2.91 -17.68 -2.92
CA ASP A 58 -3.57 -17.37 -1.62
C ASP A 58 -5.12 -17.38 -1.69
N ARG A 59 -5.67 -17.86 -2.80
CA ARG A 59 -7.07 -18.33 -2.83
C ARG A 59 -7.07 -19.78 -2.40
N GLY A 60 -7.22 -19.98 -1.08
CA GLY A 60 -7.70 -21.26 -0.55
C GLY A 60 -9.03 -21.68 -1.20
N PRO A 61 -9.40 -22.97 -1.09
CA PRO A 61 -10.53 -23.57 -1.80
C PRO A 61 -11.86 -22.86 -1.53
#